data_AF-A0A7K7W7R8-F1
#
_entry.id   AF-A0A7K7W7R8-F1
#
_cell.length_a   1.000
_cell.length_b   1.000
_cell.length_c   1.000
_cell.angle_alpha   90.00
_cell.angle_beta   90.00
_cell.angle_gamma   90.00
#
_symmetry.space_group_name_H-M   'P 1'
#
loop_
_entity.id
_entity.type
_entity.pdbx_description
1 polymer ?
#
loop_
_entity_poly.entity_id
_entity_poly.type
_entity_poly.pdbx_seq_one_letter_code
_entity_poly.pdbx_strand_id
1 'polypeptide(L)'
;MTAKGAKEVVIGKWVFKLGSPRAEEELERRRRDSAALRRAAGELAEGKSNMTDPERDRLLEKILSLETEKEKNNHVLGQKDKEIQNLKDKLKSKNKSSEVSSLLSQLEEKTKEAEKREQLLNSLSEEMNRLKCNLAAVTAKCSELENRAGTFQPFQEAVLDSTGSPTNLNEVENQLKDALEKNQQWLLYDQQREAYVRGLLGRIFELEQKSEVVYHQHATEASGEGLLQEKQKYYDQLLLTAKSDLETERRTITLLKSELNELKMKYEETQREIMSLNALLQSQQVVEMKTLENENKIKGDKLQRLKEENEIIKGQLREEKKKSDDLLSQVQLLHKSLLKQQEEHTRIALLEQQIQICTTDFENEKLDRQNLQHQLNKVLKELRKAREQITRLEPVKLQESGHMEPQERLQAAFEEKMTVYDTSPSLKRSNLLDESFLECPRCKMQYPTSQHRELLAHIDFCTA
;
A
#
# COMPACT_ATOMS: atom_id res chain seq x y z
N MET A 1 -15.36 17.73 -35.39
CA MET A 1 -16.10 16.45 -35.25
C MET A 1 -16.74 16.40 -33.88
N THR A 2 -17.88 15.73 -33.80
CA THR A 2 -18.95 15.79 -32.79
C THR A 2 -18.58 15.44 -31.35
N ALA A 3 -19.07 16.27 -30.42
CA ALA A 3 -19.82 15.96 -29.20
C ALA A 3 -19.39 14.79 -28.28
N LYS A 4 -19.15 15.09 -27.00
CA LYS A 4 -20.11 14.82 -25.90
C LYS A 4 -19.48 15.21 -24.56
N GLY A 5 -20.09 16.17 -23.87
CA GLY A 5 -19.80 16.46 -22.48
C GLY A 5 -20.28 15.34 -21.58
N ALA A 6 -19.37 14.74 -20.83
CA ALA A 6 -19.67 13.84 -19.73
C ALA A 6 -19.51 14.62 -18.42
N LYS A 7 -20.59 15.27 -17.97
CA LYS A 7 -20.74 15.65 -16.56
C LYS A 7 -21.16 14.39 -15.79
N GLU A 8 -20.20 13.53 -15.46
CA GLU A 8 -20.42 12.52 -14.41
C GLU A 8 -20.42 13.23 -13.06
N VAL A 9 -21.62 13.55 -12.58
CA VAL A 9 -21.85 13.83 -11.17
C VAL A 9 -21.62 12.51 -10.44
N VAL A 10 -20.44 12.34 -9.86
CA VAL A 10 -20.13 11.25 -8.93
C VAL A 10 -20.95 11.48 -7.65
N ILE A 11 -22.21 11.07 -7.66
CA ILE A 11 -22.96 10.76 -6.45
C ILE A 11 -22.29 9.53 -5.88
N GLY A 12 -21.33 9.74 -4.97
CA GLY A 12 -20.77 8.67 -4.17
C GLY A 12 -21.91 7.92 -3.49
N LYS A 13 -22.19 6.71 -3.97
CA LYS A 13 -23.00 5.72 -3.26
C LYS A 13 -22.25 5.40 -1.97
N TRP A 14 -22.55 6.15 -0.91
CA TRP A 14 -22.25 5.74 0.45
C TRP A 14 -23.14 4.54 0.76
N VAL A 15 -22.69 3.36 0.34
CA VAL A 15 -23.19 2.10 0.87
C VAL A 15 -22.74 2.08 2.32
N PHE A 16 -23.62 2.52 3.21
CA PHE A 16 -23.52 2.15 4.62
C PHE A 16 -23.49 0.64 4.64
N LYS A 17 -22.34 0.05 4.99
CA LYS A 17 -22.27 -1.34 5.45
C LYS A 17 -23.09 -1.41 6.72
N LEU A 18 -24.37 -1.69 6.57
CA LEU A 18 -25.24 -2.12 7.66
C LEU A 18 -24.66 -3.40 8.25
N GLY A 19 -24.56 -3.43 9.57
CA GLY A 19 -24.50 -4.66 10.37
C GLY A 19 -23.22 -5.47 10.22
N SER A 20 -22.43 -5.55 11.29
CA SER A 20 -21.53 -6.68 11.45
C SER A 20 -22.38 -7.96 11.48
N PRO A 21 -22.06 -9.02 10.71
CA PRO A 21 -22.83 -10.27 10.69
C PRO A 21 -23.01 -10.88 12.08
N ARG A 22 -22.06 -10.60 12.99
CA ARG A 22 -22.13 -11.00 14.40
C ARG A 22 -23.26 -10.31 15.18
N ALA A 23 -23.57 -9.05 14.87
CA ALA A 23 -24.65 -8.33 15.52
C ALA A 23 -26.02 -8.78 15.02
N GLU A 24 -26.11 -9.14 13.74
CA GLU A 24 -27.34 -9.64 13.12
C GLU A 24 -27.66 -11.06 13.58
N GLU A 25 -26.64 -11.92 13.73
CA GLU A 25 -26.78 -13.26 14.30
C GLU A 25 -27.18 -13.26 15.78
N GLU A 26 -26.65 -12.32 16.58
CA GLU A 26 -27.02 -12.10 17.98
C GLU A 26 -28.48 -11.64 18.12
N LEU A 27 -28.92 -10.74 17.23
CA LEU A 27 -30.28 -10.20 17.22
C LEU A 27 -31.29 -11.26 16.78
N GLU A 28 -30.91 -12.11 15.82
CA GLU A 28 -31.75 -13.23 15.36
C GLU A 28 -31.82 -14.37 16.38
N ARG A 29 -30.76 -14.57 17.18
CA ARG A 29 -30.77 -15.47 18.34
C ARG A 29 -31.74 -14.94 19.41
N ARG A 30 -31.65 -13.65 19.76
CA ARG A 30 -32.57 -13.02 20.73
C ARG A 30 -34.03 -13.04 20.27
N ARG A 31 -34.30 -12.91 18.96
CA ARG A 31 -35.67 -13.09 18.41
C ARG A 31 -36.17 -14.51 18.58
N ARG A 32 -35.35 -15.51 18.28
CA ARG A 32 -35.71 -16.93 18.47
C ARG A 32 -35.97 -17.23 19.94
N ASP A 33 -35.15 -16.73 20.85
CA ASP A 33 -35.32 -16.90 22.30
C ASP A 33 -36.59 -16.18 22.81
N SER A 34 -36.87 -14.97 22.34
CA SER A 34 -38.11 -14.24 22.68
C SER A 34 -39.36 -14.95 22.14
N ALA A 35 -39.29 -15.52 20.94
CA ALA A 35 -40.38 -16.30 20.36
C ALA A 35 -40.61 -17.63 21.09
N ALA A 36 -39.55 -18.28 21.56
CA ALA A 36 -39.63 -19.49 22.38
C ALA A 36 -40.24 -19.16 23.76
N LEU A 37 -39.82 -18.06 24.40
CA LEU A 37 -40.39 -17.59 25.66
C LEU A 37 -41.87 -17.21 25.53
N ARG A 38 -42.28 -16.57 24.42
CA ARG A 38 -43.70 -16.27 24.15
C ARG A 38 -44.54 -17.54 23.93
N ARG A 39 -43.98 -18.57 23.29
CA ARG A 39 -44.64 -19.88 23.15
C ARG A 39 -44.79 -20.59 24.50
N ALA A 40 -43.72 -20.64 25.29
CA ALA A 40 -43.76 -21.20 26.65
C ALA A 40 -44.74 -20.45 27.57
N ALA A 41 -44.83 -19.12 27.44
CA ALA A 41 -45.80 -18.32 28.18
C ALA A 41 -47.25 -18.55 27.74
N GLY A 42 -47.49 -18.81 26.43
CA GLY A 42 -48.80 -19.21 25.91
C GLY A 42 -49.23 -20.60 26.40
N GLU A 43 -48.30 -21.55 26.44
CA GLU A 43 -48.54 -22.91 26.97
C GLU A 43 -48.82 -22.91 28.49
N LEU A 44 -48.22 -21.98 29.25
CA LEU A 44 -48.52 -21.76 30.67
C LEU A 44 -49.89 -21.10 30.91
N ALA A 45 -50.43 -20.36 29.94
CA ALA A 45 -51.74 -19.72 30.06
C ALA A 45 -52.91 -20.68 29.78
N GLU A 46 -52.67 -21.75 29.00
CA GLU A 46 -53.70 -22.73 28.61
C GLU A 46 -53.76 -23.98 29.52
N GLY A 47 -52.82 -24.16 30.46
CA GLY A 47 -52.75 -25.33 31.34
C GLY A 47 -52.61 -24.98 32.83
N LYS A 48 -53.43 -25.62 33.68
CA LYS A 48 -53.37 -25.57 35.15
C LYS A 48 -51.96 -25.90 35.68
N SER A 49 -51.10 -24.90 35.82
CA SER A 49 -49.86 -24.97 36.60
C SER A 49 -50.06 -24.17 37.88
N ASN A 50 -50.15 -24.87 39.02
CA ASN A 50 -50.05 -24.23 40.33
C ASN A 50 -48.58 -23.86 40.55
N MET A 51 -48.15 -22.72 40.00
CA MET A 51 -46.87 -22.10 40.31
C MET A 51 -46.75 -21.93 41.82
N THR A 52 -45.73 -22.52 42.43
CA THR A 52 -45.49 -22.36 43.87
C THR A 52 -45.12 -20.90 44.18
N ASP A 53 -45.56 -20.35 45.32
CA ASP A 53 -45.24 -18.98 45.76
C ASP A 53 -43.76 -18.58 45.53
N PRO A 54 -42.75 -19.40 45.90
CA PRO A 54 -41.34 -19.04 45.68
C PRO A 54 -40.93 -18.96 44.21
N GLU A 55 -41.57 -19.69 43.30
CA GLU A 55 -41.30 -19.60 41.86
C GLU A 55 -41.92 -18.33 41.25
N ARG A 56 -43.09 -17.92 41.77
CA ARG A 56 -43.73 -16.67 41.38
C ARG A 56 -42.88 -15.47 41.81
N ASP A 57 -42.37 -15.48 43.04
CA ASP A 57 -41.51 -14.41 43.57
C ASP A 57 -40.21 -14.27 42.77
N ARG A 58 -39.56 -15.39 42.40
CA ARG A 58 -38.36 -15.37 41.54
C ARG A 58 -38.64 -14.80 40.14
N LEU A 59 -39.81 -15.09 39.57
CA LEU A 59 -40.19 -14.53 38.28
C LEU A 59 -40.49 -13.03 38.39
N LEU A 60 -41.14 -12.59 39.45
CA LEU A 60 -41.39 -11.16 39.70
C LEU A 60 -40.07 -10.39 39.87
N GLU A 61 -39.11 -10.93 40.62
CA GLU A 61 -37.79 -10.32 40.78
C GLU A 61 -37.01 -10.25 39.45
N LYS A 62 -37.13 -11.29 38.62
CA LYS A 62 -36.56 -11.30 37.26
C LYS A 62 -37.25 -10.29 36.33
N ILE A 63 -38.56 -10.13 36.43
CA ILE A 63 -39.32 -9.13 35.67
C ILE A 63 -38.86 -7.72 36.07
N LEU A 64 -38.78 -7.42 37.37
CA LEU A 64 -38.31 -6.13 37.88
C LEU A 64 -36.87 -5.83 37.43
N SER A 65 -35.99 -6.84 37.43
CA SER A 65 -34.61 -6.71 36.95
C SER A 65 -34.55 -6.41 35.44
N LEU A 66 -35.41 -7.05 34.65
CA LEU A 66 -35.49 -6.80 33.20
C LEU A 66 -36.13 -5.44 32.88
N GLU A 67 -37.13 -5.01 33.64
CA GLU A 67 -37.76 -3.70 33.49
C GLU A 67 -36.81 -2.55 33.84
N THR A 68 -36.04 -2.69 34.92
CA THR A 68 -35.01 -1.71 35.28
C THR A 68 -33.90 -1.63 34.22
N GLU A 69 -33.48 -2.76 33.67
CA GLU A 69 -32.48 -2.80 32.59
C GLU A 69 -33.04 -2.24 31.26
N LYS A 70 -34.31 -2.50 30.95
CA LYS A 70 -35.01 -1.90 29.81
C LYS A 70 -35.04 -0.38 29.91
N GLU A 71 -35.34 0.17 31.10
CA GLU A 71 -35.39 1.61 31.32
C GLU A 71 -34.01 2.28 31.14
N LYS A 72 -32.95 1.65 31.66
CA LYS A 72 -31.57 2.10 31.43
C LYS A 72 -31.22 2.11 29.94
N ASN A 73 -31.57 1.05 29.21
CA ASN A 73 -31.31 0.96 27.78
C ASN A 73 -32.09 2.02 26.98
N ASN A 74 -33.35 2.29 27.33
CA ASN A 74 -34.14 3.36 26.73
C ASN A 74 -33.50 4.74 26.95
N HIS A 75 -32.99 5.00 28.16
CA HIS A 75 -32.29 6.25 28.45
C HIS A 75 -31.01 6.41 27.61
N VAL A 76 -30.20 5.34 27.48
CA VAL A 76 -28.99 5.35 26.64
C VAL A 76 -29.34 5.56 25.17
N LEU A 77 -30.37 4.89 24.65
CA LEU A 77 -30.84 5.07 23.28
C LEU A 77 -31.29 6.52 23.04
N GLY A 78 -32.06 7.11 23.97
CA GLY A 78 -32.46 8.51 23.88
C GLY A 78 -31.29 9.50 23.87
N GLN A 79 -30.20 9.20 24.60
CA GLN A 79 -28.97 10.00 24.52
C GLN A 79 -28.26 9.85 23.18
N LYS A 80 -28.20 8.62 22.63
CA LYS A 80 -27.59 8.35 21.32
C LYS A 80 -28.37 8.99 20.18
N ASP A 81 -29.69 9.02 20.25
CA ASP A 81 -30.52 9.70 19.25
C ASP A 81 -30.28 11.22 19.25
N LYS A 82 -30.11 11.83 20.44
CA LYS A 82 -29.73 13.25 20.55
C LYS A 82 -28.34 13.52 19.97
N GLU A 83 -27.38 12.62 20.21
CA GLU A 83 -26.02 12.71 19.64
C GLU A 83 -26.05 12.62 18.10
N ILE A 84 -26.80 11.67 17.55
CA ILE A 84 -27.00 11.51 16.11
C ILE A 84 -27.64 12.76 15.51
N GLN A 85 -28.66 13.33 16.17
CA GLN A 85 -29.32 14.53 15.70
C GLN A 85 -28.35 15.73 15.66
N ASN A 86 -27.56 15.93 16.71
CA ASN A 86 -26.53 16.97 16.76
C ASN A 86 -25.48 16.83 15.64
N LEU A 87 -25.05 15.61 15.35
CA LEU A 87 -24.10 15.34 14.25
C LEU A 87 -24.74 15.64 12.88
N LYS A 88 -26.01 15.27 12.68
CA LYS A 88 -26.75 15.61 11.45
C LYS A 88 -26.86 17.11 11.25
N ASP A 89 -27.16 17.86 12.30
CA ASP A 89 -27.30 19.32 12.21
C ASP A 89 -25.96 20.01 11.94
N LYS A 90 -24.86 19.54 12.55
CA LYS A 90 -23.50 19.97 12.21
C LYS A 90 -23.12 19.67 10.76
N LEU A 91 -23.50 18.51 10.23
CA LEU A 91 -23.23 18.17 8.83
C LEU A 91 -24.05 19.05 7.89
N LYS A 92 -25.30 19.34 8.24
CA LYS A 92 -26.20 20.17 7.44
C LYS A 92 -25.76 21.63 7.43
N SER A 93 -25.25 22.17 8.55
CA SER A 93 -24.67 23.51 8.59
C SER A 93 -23.34 23.59 7.84
N LYS A 94 -22.53 22.52 7.86
CA LYS A 94 -21.28 22.43 7.10
C LYS A 94 -21.50 22.25 5.59
N ASN A 95 -22.52 21.52 5.16
CA ASN A 95 -22.90 21.40 3.74
C ASN A 95 -23.60 22.66 3.20
N LYS A 96 -24.22 23.46 4.09
CA LYS A 96 -24.68 24.82 3.77
C LYS A 96 -23.54 25.85 3.84
N SER A 97 -22.29 25.44 4.12
CA SER A 97 -21.20 26.40 4.22
C SER A 97 -20.92 27.02 2.86
N SER A 98 -20.86 28.35 2.85
CA SER A 98 -20.46 29.14 1.69
C SER A 98 -19.07 28.75 1.18
N GLU A 99 -18.28 28.03 1.98
CA GLU A 99 -16.93 27.56 1.67
C GLU A 99 -16.93 26.51 0.55
N VAL A 100 -17.81 25.50 0.59
CA VAL A 100 -17.90 24.50 -0.49
C VAL A 100 -18.37 25.15 -1.80
N SER A 101 -19.34 26.06 -1.70
CA SER A 101 -19.81 26.81 -2.88
C SER A 101 -18.76 27.77 -3.42
N SER A 102 -17.97 28.41 -2.55
CA SER A 102 -16.85 29.27 -2.92
C SER A 102 -15.73 28.48 -3.62
N LEU A 103 -15.37 27.31 -3.09
CA LEU A 103 -14.38 26.42 -3.72
C LEU A 103 -14.84 25.94 -5.10
N LEU A 104 -16.12 25.61 -5.26
CA LEU A 104 -16.68 25.25 -6.57
C LEU A 104 -16.60 26.41 -7.57
N SER A 105 -16.93 27.63 -7.14
CA SER A 105 -16.81 28.83 -7.98
C SER A 105 -15.35 29.12 -8.37
N GLN A 106 -14.41 28.96 -7.42
CA GLN A 106 -12.98 29.12 -7.70
C GLN A 106 -12.46 28.08 -8.69
N LEU A 107 -12.91 26.82 -8.57
CA LEU A 107 -12.57 25.76 -9.52
C LEU A 107 -13.08 26.07 -10.92
N GLU A 108 -14.32 26.56 -11.04
CA GLU A 108 -14.89 26.95 -12.34
C GLU A 108 -14.11 28.11 -12.97
N GLU A 109 -13.72 29.12 -12.19
CA GLU A 109 -12.92 30.25 -12.67
C GLU A 109 -11.52 29.81 -13.12
N LYS A 110 -10.84 28.96 -12.32
CA LYS A 110 -9.53 28.40 -12.69
C LYS A 110 -9.59 27.57 -13.97
N THR A 111 -10.70 26.87 -14.20
CA THR A 111 -10.92 26.09 -15.42
C THR A 111 -11.04 27.00 -16.63
N LYS A 112 -11.86 28.06 -16.56
CA LYS A 112 -12.01 29.05 -17.64
C LYS A 112 -10.69 29.78 -17.94
N GLU A 113 -9.91 30.09 -16.91
CA GLU A 113 -8.60 30.71 -17.08
C GLU A 113 -7.58 29.77 -17.74
N ALA A 114 -7.61 28.47 -17.43
CA ALA A 114 -6.78 27.48 -18.10
C ALA A 114 -7.13 27.36 -19.60
N GLU A 115 -8.42 27.35 -19.94
CA GLU A 115 -8.90 27.34 -21.33
C GLU A 115 -8.41 28.57 -22.11
N LYS A 116 -8.43 29.77 -21.51
CA LYS A 116 -7.90 30.99 -22.14
C LYS A 116 -6.39 30.89 -22.39
N ARG A 117 -5.63 30.36 -21.43
CA ARG A 117 -4.17 30.16 -21.61
C ARG A 117 -3.87 29.18 -22.73
N GLU A 118 -4.64 28.10 -22.82
CA GLU A 118 -4.51 27.12 -23.90
C GLU A 118 -4.81 27.75 -25.27
N GLN A 119 -5.86 28.56 -25.37
CA GLN A 119 -6.17 29.31 -26.60
C GLN A 119 -5.02 30.25 -26.99
N LEU A 120 -4.43 30.97 -26.03
CA LEU A 120 -3.29 31.85 -26.28
C LEU A 120 -2.07 31.07 -26.77
N LEU A 121 -1.77 29.92 -26.16
CA LEU A 121 -0.67 29.05 -26.59
C LEU A 121 -0.86 28.52 -28.01
N ASN A 122 -2.09 28.15 -28.37
CA ASN A 122 -2.41 27.74 -29.74
C ASN A 122 -2.17 28.88 -30.74
N SER A 123 -2.64 30.10 -30.43
CA SER A 123 -2.41 31.26 -31.29
C SER A 123 -0.92 31.61 -31.44
N LEU A 124 -0.16 31.56 -30.34
CA LEU A 124 1.29 31.80 -30.38
C LEU A 124 2.03 30.72 -31.19
N SER A 125 1.60 29.47 -31.10
CA SER A 125 2.15 28.37 -31.90
C SER A 125 1.89 28.58 -33.40
N GLU A 126 0.69 29.01 -33.77
CA GLU A 126 0.34 29.37 -35.15
C GLU A 126 1.20 30.51 -35.69
N GLU A 127 1.38 31.59 -34.92
CA GLU A 127 2.26 32.70 -35.29
C GLU A 127 3.73 32.28 -35.40
N MET A 128 4.23 31.45 -34.48
CA MET A 128 5.58 30.90 -34.57
C MET A 128 5.78 30.07 -35.84
N ASN A 129 4.80 29.26 -36.22
CA ASN A 129 4.86 28.48 -37.46
C ASN A 129 4.85 29.40 -38.69
N ARG A 130 4.02 30.45 -38.68
CA ARG A 130 4.00 31.45 -39.77
C ARG A 130 5.35 32.16 -39.91
N LEU A 131 5.96 32.57 -38.81
CA LEU A 131 7.29 33.19 -38.80
C LEU A 131 8.37 32.24 -39.30
N LYS A 132 8.34 30.96 -38.91
CA LYS A 132 9.26 29.94 -39.46
C LYS A 132 9.13 29.79 -40.98
N CYS A 133 7.91 29.74 -41.50
CA CYS A 133 7.67 29.69 -42.95
C CYS A 133 8.22 30.94 -43.65
N ASN A 134 8.00 32.13 -43.08
CA ASN A 134 8.53 33.38 -43.62
C ASN A 134 10.05 33.42 -43.60
N LEU A 135 10.67 32.98 -42.50
CA LEU A 135 12.13 32.88 -42.39
C LEU A 135 12.69 31.95 -43.45
N ALA A 136 12.11 30.75 -43.60
CA ALA A 136 12.53 29.79 -44.63
C ALA A 136 12.43 30.39 -46.04
N ALA A 137 11.36 31.13 -46.33
CA ALA A 137 11.19 31.81 -47.60
C ALA A 137 12.24 32.93 -47.83
N VAL A 138 12.57 33.70 -46.80
CA VAL A 138 13.63 34.73 -46.87
C VAL A 138 15.00 34.08 -47.03
N THR A 139 15.30 33.03 -46.27
CA THR A 139 16.55 32.28 -46.39
C THR A 139 16.73 31.71 -47.79
N ALA A 140 15.68 31.12 -48.38
CA ALA A 140 15.72 30.63 -49.75
C ALA A 140 16.04 31.76 -50.75
N LYS A 141 15.42 32.93 -50.62
CA LYS A 141 15.72 34.11 -51.45
C LYS A 141 17.15 34.62 -51.26
N CYS A 142 17.67 34.63 -50.04
CA CYS A 142 19.06 35.01 -49.78
C CYS A 142 20.03 34.05 -50.47
N SER A 143 19.79 32.74 -50.38
CA SER A 143 20.61 31.73 -51.07
C SER A 143 20.55 31.88 -52.60
N GLU A 144 19.38 32.20 -53.18
CA GLU A 144 19.25 32.51 -54.61
C GLU A 144 20.08 33.74 -55.02
N LEU A 145 20.06 34.80 -54.21
CA LEU A 145 20.83 36.02 -54.46
C LEU A 145 22.34 35.80 -54.31
N GLU A 146 22.75 35.01 -53.32
CA GLU A 146 24.15 34.67 -53.06
C GLU A 146 24.76 33.82 -54.20
N ASN A 147 24.01 32.83 -54.69
CA ASN A 147 24.39 32.06 -55.88
C ASN A 147 24.52 32.94 -57.13
N ARG A 148 23.71 34.00 -57.24
CA ARG A 148 23.78 34.98 -58.33
C ARG A 148 24.95 35.95 -58.18
N ALA A 149 25.37 36.25 -56.95
CA ALA A 149 26.52 37.11 -56.65
C ALA A 149 27.86 36.38 -56.80
N GLY A 150 27.93 35.08 -56.50
CA GLY A 150 29.12 34.23 -56.67
C GLY A 150 29.59 34.04 -58.12
N THR A 151 28.88 34.59 -59.11
CA THR A 151 29.29 34.55 -60.53
C THR A 151 30.29 35.66 -60.92
N PHE A 152 30.69 36.56 -59.98
CA PHE A 152 31.70 37.60 -60.21
C PHE A 152 32.91 37.47 -59.24
N GLN A 153 34.11 37.15 -59.79
CA GLN A 153 35.46 37.06 -59.19
C GLN A 153 35.91 38.32 -58.39
N PRO A 154 36.98 38.37 -57.53
CA PRO A 154 38.38 37.89 -57.79
C PRO A 154 39.34 37.53 -56.60
N PHE A 155 40.50 36.97 -57.00
CA PHE A 155 41.90 37.11 -56.52
C PHE A 155 42.32 36.92 -55.04
N GLN A 156 43.41 36.16 -54.93
CA GLN A 156 44.06 35.59 -53.74
C GLN A 156 45.35 36.35 -53.44
N GLU A 157 45.61 36.69 -52.18
CA GLU A 157 46.93 37.15 -51.71
C GLU A 157 47.23 36.55 -50.33
N ALA A 158 48.46 36.09 -50.16
CA ALA A 158 48.91 35.18 -49.11
C ALA A 158 50.17 35.73 -48.40
N VAL A 159 50.47 35.09 -47.25
CA VAL A 159 51.74 35.06 -46.49
C VAL A 159 51.87 36.18 -45.44
N LEU A 160 51.75 35.94 -44.12
CA LEU A 160 52.44 35.07 -43.13
C LEU A 160 53.81 35.58 -42.63
N ASP A 161 53.90 35.63 -41.30
CA ASP A 161 54.82 36.36 -40.44
C ASP A 161 56.26 35.80 -40.25
N SER A 162 57.10 36.73 -39.80
CA SER A 162 58.52 36.74 -39.41
C SER A 162 59.01 35.76 -38.32
N THR A 163 60.32 35.45 -38.32
CA THR A 163 61.19 35.37 -37.10
C THR A 163 62.68 35.58 -37.48
N GLY A 164 63.41 36.37 -36.69
CA GLY A 164 64.62 37.11 -37.08
C GLY A 164 66.02 36.46 -36.93
N SER A 165 67.00 37.07 -37.61
CA SER A 165 68.46 36.91 -37.45
C SER A 165 69.17 38.08 -38.19
N PRO A 166 70.40 38.06 -38.78
CA PRO A 166 71.25 39.24 -39.01
C PRO A 166 70.73 40.27 -40.04
N THR A 167 69.51 40.03 -40.52
CA THR A 167 68.61 40.95 -41.20
C THR A 167 68.47 42.27 -40.45
N ASN A 168 68.47 42.32 -39.12
CA ASN A 168 68.14 43.55 -38.37
C ASN A 168 69.06 44.76 -38.69
N LEU A 169 70.35 44.56 -38.93
CA LEU A 169 71.28 45.66 -39.28
C LEU A 169 71.13 46.08 -40.74
N ASN A 170 70.96 45.12 -41.65
CA ASN A 170 70.65 45.39 -43.06
C ASN A 170 69.23 45.96 -43.25
N GLU A 171 68.27 45.58 -42.40
CA GLU A 171 66.91 46.11 -42.34
C GLU A 171 66.93 47.52 -41.82
N VAL A 172 67.71 47.83 -40.78
CA VAL A 172 67.89 49.21 -40.33
C VAL A 172 68.62 50.04 -41.39
N GLU A 173 69.62 49.50 -42.10
CA GLU A 173 70.27 50.21 -43.21
C GLU A 173 69.31 50.42 -44.39
N ASN A 174 68.48 49.42 -44.73
CA ASN A 174 67.47 49.52 -45.78
C ASN A 174 66.33 50.47 -45.38
N GLN A 175 65.88 50.44 -44.12
CA GLN A 175 64.91 51.38 -43.58
C GLN A 175 65.49 52.80 -43.56
N LEU A 176 66.78 52.96 -43.29
CA LEU A 176 67.43 54.27 -43.36
C LEU A 176 67.52 54.77 -44.81
N LYS A 177 67.87 53.91 -45.77
CA LYS A 177 67.85 54.26 -47.21
C LYS A 177 66.44 54.61 -47.69
N ASP A 178 65.45 53.81 -47.31
CA ASP A 178 64.04 54.06 -47.63
C ASP A 178 63.52 55.35 -46.96
N ALA A 179 63.90 55.62 -45.72
CA ALA A 179 63.58 56.88 -45.04
C ALA A 179 64.26 58.09 -45.69
N LEU A 180 65.50 57.95 -46.16
CA LEU A 180 66.22 59.00 -46.89
C LEU A 180 65.59 59.25 -48.27
N GLU A 181 65.21 58.19 -48.99
CA GLU A 181 64.53 58.31 -50.27
C GLU A 181 63.14 58.95 -50.10
N LYS A 182 62.37 58.52 -49.11
CA LYS A 182 61.09 59.16 -48.76
C LYS A 182 61.27 60.62 -48.35
N ASN A 183 62.32 60.96 -47.60
CA ASN A 183 62.62 62.35 -47.28
C ASN A 183 62.96 63.17 -48.53
N GLN A 184 63.71 62.61 -49.48
CA GLN A 184 64.00 63.25 -50.76
C GLN A 184 62.70 63.49 -51.57
N GLN A 185 61.82 62.49 -51.61
CA GLN A 185 60.51 62.59 -52.27
C GLN A 185 59.62 63.63 -51.58
N TRP A 186 59.60 63.67 -50.24
CA TRP A 186 58.89 64.68 -49.46
C TRP A 186 59.41 66.08 -49.72
N LEU A 187 60.72 66.25 -49.84
CA LEU A 187 61.33 67.55 -50.17
C LEU A 187 60.92 68.00 -51.58
N LEU A 188 60.93 67.11 -52.56
CA LEU A 188 60.46 67.42 -53.92
C LEU A 188 58.96 67.76 -53.94
N TYR A 189 58.15 66.98 -53.22
CA TYR A 189 56.73 67.24 -53.07
C TYR A 189 56.47 68.60 -52.41
N ASP A 190 57.23 68.93 -51.35
CA ASP A 190 57.08 70.21 -50.67
C ASP A 190 57.51 71.37 -51.58
N GLN A 191 58.60 71.24 -52.33
CA GLN A 191 58.99 72.24 -53.33
C GLN A 191 57.93 72.40 -54.43
N GLN A 192 57.32 71.31 -54.91
CA GLN A 192 56.25 71.36 -55.90
C GLN A 192 54.98 72.00 -55.33
N ARG A 193 54.63 71.65 -54.09
CA ARG A 193 53.52 72.24 -53.36
C ARG A 193 53.75 73.74 -53.14
N GLU A 194 54.94 74.15 -52.72
CA GLU A 194 55.29 75.55 -52.55
C GLU A 194 55.23 76.30 -53.89
N ALA A 195 55.73 75.71 -54.98
CA ALA A 195 55.64 76.29 -56.31
C ALA A 195 54.18 76.44 -56.77
N TYR A 196 53.34 75.44 -56.50
CA TYR A 196 51.91 75.48 -56.80
C TYR A 196 51.19 76.56 -55.97
N VAL A 197 51.47 76.65 -54.67
CA VAL A 197 50.92 77.70 -53.81
C VAL A 197 51.39 79.08 -54.25
N ARG A 198 52.68 79.24 -54.60
CA ARG A 198 53.21 80.49 -55.17
C ARG A 198 52.51 80.85 -56.49
N GLY A 199 52.24 79.86 -57.34
CA GLY A 199 51.46 80.04 -58.57
C GLY A 199 50.00 80.42 -58.32
N LEU A 200 49.34 79.78 -57.35
CA LEU A 200 47.99 80.13 -56.92
C LEU A 200 47.92 81.55 -56.36
N LEU A 201 48.87 81.93 -55.49
CA LEU A 201 48.96 83.29 -54.95
C LEU A 201 49.16 84.32 -56.06
N GLY A 202 50.02 84.02 -57.05
CA GLY A 202 50.17 84.86 -58.24
C GLY A 202 48.87 84.98 -59.03
N ARG A 203 48.13 83.88 -59.21
CA ARG A 203 46.84 83.88 -59.91
C ARG A 203 45.75 84.63 -59.14
N ILE A 204 45.71 84.46 -57.82
CA ILE A 204 44.81 85.22 -56.95
C ILE A 204 45.13 86.70 -57.07
N PHE A 205 46.40 87.10 -57.00
CA PHE A 205 46.81 88.48 -57.18
C PHE A 205 46.41 89.05 -58.56
N GLU A 206 46.59 88.30 -59.66
CA GLU A 206 46.12 88.70 -60.99
C GLU A 206 44.59 88.86 -61.04
N LEU A 207 43.84 87.96 -60.40
CA LEU A 207 42.38 88.00 -60.38
C LEU A 207 41.86 89.12 -59.49
N GLU A 208 42.50 89.39 -58.35
CA GLU A 208 42.20 90.52 -57.47
C GLU A 208 42.42 91.83 -58.22
N GLN A 209 43.57 92.01 -58.89
CA GLN A 209 43.84 93.19 -59.72
C GLN A 209 42.80 93.35 -60.84
N LYS A 210 42.42 92.26 -61.52
CA LYS A 210 41.33 92.29 -62.51
C LYS A 210 39.99 92.65 -61.88
N SER A 211 39.68 92.12 -60.70
CA SER A 211 38.44 92.43 -59.98
C SER A 211 38.41 93.88 -59.54
N GLU A 212 39.56 94.47 -59.21
CA GLU A 212 39.70 95.85 -58.77
C GLU A 212 39.57 96.81 -59.96
N VAL A 213 40.10 96.44 -61.13
CA VAL A 213 39.85 97.11 -62.43
C VAL A 213 38.38 97.00 -62.83
N VAL A 214 37.75 95.84 -62.63
CA VAL A 214 36.30 95.62 -62.88
C VAL A 214 35.45 96.40 -61.86
N TYR A 215 35.88 96.52 -60.61
CA TYR A 215 35.23 97.37 -59.59
C TYR A 215 35.33 98.85 -59.95
N HIS A 216 36.46 99.31 -60.48
CA HIS A 216 36.64 100.68 -60.94
C HIS A 216 35.88 100.97 -62.26
N GLN A 217 35.67 99.95 -63.10
CA GLN A 217 34.79 100.05 -64.27
C GLN A 217 33.30 100.05 -63.88
N HIS A 218 32.88 99.23 -62.91
CA HIS A 218 31.49 99.18 -62.43
C HIS A 218 31.12 100.31 -61.45
N ALA A 219 32.08 100.99 -60.82
CA ALA A 219 31.80 102.20 -60.04
C ALA A 219 31.29 103.38 -60.90
N THR A 220 31.47 103.31 -62.23
CA THR A 220 31.00 104.35 -63.17
C THR A 220 29.65 104.02 -63.83
N GLU A 221 29.12 102.81 -63.62
CA GLU A 221 27.79 102.40 -64.12
C GLU A 221 26.92 101.91 -62.95
N ALA A 222 26.41 102.88 -62.20
CA ALA A 222 25.39 102.66 -61.19
C ALA A 222 24.05 102.27 -61.85
N SER A 223 23.73 100.96 -61.87
CA SER A 223 22.36 100.46 -61.86
C SER A 223 22.32 98.99 -61.40
N GLY A 224 22.34 98.77 -60.09
CA GLY A 224 22.39 97.42 -59.49
C GLY A 224 21.50 97.24 -58.25
N GLU A 225 20.59 98.16 -57.97
CA GLU A 225 19.74 98.11 -56.76
C GLU A 225 18.71 96.96 -56.80
N GLY A 226 18.21 96.60 -57.99
CA GLY A 226 17.24 95.50 -58.13
C GLY A 226 17.81 94.11 -57.81
N LEU A 227 19.05 93.82 -58.26
CA LEU A 227 19.69 92.51 -58.07
C LEU A 227 20.09 92.26 -56.61
N LEU A 228 20.49 93.31 -55.89
CA LEU A 228 20.79 93.24 -54.45
C LEU A 228 19.52 93.01 -53.63
N GLN A 229 18.42 93.68 -53.97
CA GLN A 229 17.16 93.55 -53.25
C GLN A 229 16.49 92.17 -53.46
N GLU A 230 16.65 91.57 -54.64
CA GLU A 230 16.17 90.23 -54.93
C GLU A 230 16.98 89.13 -54.21
N LYS A 231 18.31 89.29 -54.12
CA LYS A 231 19.16 88.45 -53.25
C LYS A 231 18.78 88.56 -51.78
N GLN A 232 18.51 89.76 -51.28
CA GLN A 232 18.08 89.99 -49.89
C GLN A 232 16.80 89.21 -49.58
N LYS A 233 15.78 89.31 -50.45
CA LYS A 233 14.51 88.58 -50.30
C LYS A 233 14.69 87.06 -50.31
N TYR A 234 15.57 86.54 -51.15
CA TYR A 234 15.88 85.11 -51.19
C TYR A 234 16.49 84.62 -49.86
N TYR A 235 17.46 85.36 -49.30
CA TYR A 235 18.06 85.01 -48.02
C TYR A 235 17.07 85.15 -46.85
N ASP A 236 16.23 86.18 -46.85
CA ASP A 236 15.19 86.36 -45.84
C ASP A 236 14.16 85.22 -45.88
N GLN A 237 13.76 84.79 -47.08
CA GLN A 237 12.86 83.64 -47.27
C GLN A 237 13.49 82.32 -46.79
N LEU A 238 14.78 82.11 -47.10
CA LEU A 238 15.52 80.93 -46.63
C LEU A 238 15.64 80.90 -45.10
N LEU A 239 15.95 82.05 -44.49
CA LEU A 239 16.00 82.21 -43.03
C LEU A 239 14.64 81.96 -42.38
N LEU A 240 13.56 82.44 -42.99
CA LEU A 240 12.20 82.21 -42.49
C LEU A 240 11.83 80.73 -42.54
N THR A 241 12.17 80.05 -43.63
CA THR A 241 11.93 78.61 -43.82
C THR A 241 12.73 77.81 -42.80
N ALA A 242 14.02 78.08 -42.65
CA ALA A 242 14.88 77.41 -41.66
C ALA A 242 14.40 77.63 -40.21
N LYS A 243 13.87 78.81 -39.89
CA LYS A 243 13.26 79.09 -38.57
C LYS A 243 11.98 78.28 -38.36
N SER A 244 11.12 78.20 -39.37
CA SER A 244 9.90 77.39 -39.33
C SER A 244 10.24 75.91 -39.12
N ASP A 245 11.19 75.39 -39.89
CA ASP A 245 11.62 73.98 -39.81
C ASP A 245 12.24 73.66 -38.44
N LEU A 246 13.08 74.54 -37.90
CA LEU A 246 13.64 74.41 -36.55
C LEU A 246 12.53 74.37 -35.49
N GLU A 247 11.51 75.21 -35.63
CA GLU A 247 10.38 75.26 -34.70
C GLU A 247 9.52 73.99 -34.79
N THR A 248 9.34 73.43 -36.00
CA THR A 248 8.67 72.14 -36.17
C THR A 248 9.48 71.01 -35.52
N GLU A 249 10.79 70.94 -35.76
CA GLU A 249 11.65 69.93 -35.14
C GLU A 249 11.65 70.02 -33.62
N ARG A 250 11.65 71.24 -33.05
CA ARG A 250 11.52 71.44 -31.60
C ARG A 250 10.22 70.85 -31.05
N ARG A 251 9.10 71.04 -31.75
CA ARG A 251 7.80 70.46 -31.35
C ARG A 251 7.84 68.94 -31.44
N THR A 252 8.38 68.38 -32.53
CA THR A 252 8.54 66.92 -32.70
C THR A 252 9.41 66.30 -31.61
N ILE A 253 10.55 66.92 -31.29
CA ILE A 253 11.44 66.49 -30.20
C ILE A 253 10.70 66.52 -28.86
N THR A 254 9.86 67.53 -28.63
CA THR A 254 9.11 67.64 -27.36
C THR A 254 8.07 66.53 -27.24
N LEU A 255 7.36 66.23 -28.33
CA LEU A 255 6.39 65.13 -28.39
C LEU A 255 7.07 63.76 -28.16
N LEU A 256 8.16 63.49 -28.88
CA LEU A 256 8.90 62.23 -28.74
C LEU A 256 9.48 62.06 -27.32
N LYS A 257 9.90 63.15 -26.68
CA LYS A 257 10.34 63.12 -25.27
C LYS A 257 9.20 62.76 -24.31
N SER A 258 7.99 63.29 -24.52
CA SER A 258 6.84 62.89 -23.71
C SER A 258 6.47 61.42 -23.92
N GLU A 259 6.44 60.95 -25.17
CA GLU A 259 6.14 59.56 -25.51
C GLU A 259 7.18 58.59 -24.92
N LEU A 260 8.47 58.92 -25.00
CA LEU A 260 9.54 58.14 -24.39
C LEU A 260 9.38 58.05 -22.87
N ASN A 261 9.00 59.15 -22.23
CA ASN A 261 8.80 59.18 -20.78
C ASN A 261 7.58 58.35 -20.36
N GLU A 262 6.48 58.40 -21.12
CA GLU A 262 5.32 57.54 -20.88
C GLU A 262 5.65 56.05 -21.04
N LEU A 263 6.40 55.69 -22.08
CA LEU A 263 6.86 54.31 -22.28
C LEU A 263 7.77 53.85 -21.14
N LYS A 264 8.66 54.70 -20.66
CA LYS A 264 9.53 54.41 -19.52
C LYS A 264 8.72 54.16 -18.24
N MET A 265 7.73 55.01 -17.96
CA MET A 265 6.84 54.82 -16.79
C MET A 265 6.06 53.50 -16.87
N LYS A 266 5.52 53.15 -18.05
CA LYS A 266 4.83 51.87 -18.27
C LYS A 266 5.77 50.67 -18.09
N TYR A 267 7.01 50.78 -18.57
CA TYR A 267 8.02 49.74 -18.38
C TYR A 267 8.35 49.55 -16.89
N GLU A 268 8.55 50.64 -16.14
CA GLU A 268 8.84 50.57 -14.70
C GLU A 268 7.65 50.02 -13.89
N GLU A 269 6.42 50.32 -14.30
CA GLU A 269 5.21 49.75 -13.70
C GLU A 269 5.08 48.25 -13.96
N THR A 270 5.20 47.83 -15.22
CA THR A 270 5.18 46.40 -15.58
C THR A 270 6.32 45.63 -14.91
N GLN A 271 7.50 46.22 -14.77
CA GLN A 271 8.60 45.61 -14.03
C GLN A 271 8.26 45.42 -12.54
N ARG A 272 7.63 46.41 -11.89
CA ARG A 272 7.16 46.27 -10.50
C ARG A 272 6.07 45.21 -10.35
N GLU A 273 5.15 45.11 -11.30
CA GLU A 273 4.12 44.07 -11.32
C GLU A 273 4.73 42.68 -11.48
N ILE A 274 5.71 42.50 -12.37
CA ILE A 274 6.42 41.23 -12.52
C ILE A 274 7.11 40.84 -11.21
N MET A 275 7.74 41.80 -10.53
CA MET A 275 8.39 41.54 -9.23
C MET A 275 7.37 41.13 -8.16
N SER A 276 6.21 41.79 -8.09
CA SER A 276 5.17 41.47 -7.10
C SER A 276 4.54 40.11 -7.37
N LEU A 277 4.28 39.78 -8.63
CA LEU A 277 3.75 38.47 -9.04
C LEU A 277 4.76 37.36 -8.77
N ASN A 278 6.06 37.58 -9.02
CA ASN A 278 7.09 36.61 -8.69
C ASN A 278 7.19 36.37 -7.17
N ALA A 279 7.12 37.42 -6.35
CA ALA A 279 7.11 37.27 -4.90
C ALA A 279 5.88 36.49 -4.40
N LEU A 280 4.71 36.74 -5.00
CA LEU A 280 3.49 36.01 -4.69
C LEU A 280 3.59 34.54 -5.09
N LEU A 281 4.13 34.24 -6.28
CA LEU A 281 4.34 32.88 -6.76
C LEU A 281 5.30 32.10 -5.85
N GLN A 282 6.42 32.71 -5.45
CA GLN A 282 7.36 32.09 -4.51
C GLN A 282 6.71 31.82 -3.14
N SER A 283 5.95 32.77 -2.62
CA SER A 283 5.20 32.59 -1.38
C SER A 283 4.20 31.43 -1.49
N GLN A 284 3.46 31.35 -2.60
CA GLN A 284 2.52 30.27 -2.86
C GLN A 284 3.22 28.91 -2.94
N GLN A 285 4.36 28.81 -3.64
CA GLN A 285 5.15 27.57 -3.72
C GLN A 285 5.63 27.08 -2.34
N VAL A 286 6.04 28.00 -1.46
CA VAL A 286 6.46 27.67 -0.09
C VAL A 286 5.28 27.14 0.73
N VAL A 287 4.11 27.78 0.62
CA VAL A 287 2.89 27.31 1.30
C VAL A 287 2.48 25.94 0.81
N GLU A 288 2.47 25.72 -0.51
CA GLU A 288 2.13 24.44 -1.13
C GLU A 288 3.10 23.33 -0.69
N MET A 289 4.40 23.59 -0.73
CA MET A 289 5.43 22.66 -0.26
C MET A 289 5.22 22.28 1.21
N LYS A 290 4.94 23.25 2.08
CA LYS A 290 4.68 23.02 3.50
C LYS A 290 3.39 22.24 3.75
N THR A 291 2.34 22.47 2.95
CA THR A 291 1.10 21.67 3.03
C THR A 291 1.36 20.22 2.63
N LEU A 292 2.11 20.00 1.55
CA LEU A 292 2.46 18.66 1.08
C LEU A 292 3.34 17.91 2.09
N GLU A 293 4.30 18.58 2.71
CA GLU A 293 5.13 18.03 3.79
C GLU A 293 4.27 17.60 4.99
N ASN A 294 3.34 18.45 5.44
CA ASN A 294 2.42 18.14 6.53
C ASN A 294 1.51 16.96 6.17
N GLU A 295 0.97 16.91 4.95
CA GLU A 295 0.19 15.75 4.49
C GLU A 295 1.01 14.47 4.48
N ASN A 296 2.25 14.53 3.99
CA ASN A 296 3.14 13.38 3.95
C ASN A 296 3.46 12.88 5.35
N LYS A 297 3.67 13.79 6.30
CA LYS A 297 3.84 13.45 7.73
C LYS A 297 2.61 12.75 8.29
N ILE A 298 1.41 13.29 8.07
CA ILE A 298 0.15 12.67 8.53
C ILE A 298 -0.06 11.28 7.90
N LYS A 299 0.23 11.13 6.61
CA LYS A 299 0.17 9.85 5.89
C LYS A 299 1.18 8.86 6.49
N GLY A 300 2.40 9.30 6.79
CA GLY A 300 3.43 8.51 7.47
C GLY A 300 2.97 8.01 8.85
N ASP A 301 2.46 8.91 9.70
CA ASP A 301 1.97 8.58 11.04
C ASP A 301 0.80 7.57 10.97
N LYS A 302 -0.09 7.72 9.98
CA LYS A 302 -1.20 6.78 9.76
C LYS A 302 -0.69 5.40 9.33
N LEU A 303 0.30 5.34 8.44
CA LEU A 303 0.92 4.08 8.04
C LEU A 303 1.58 3.37 9.22
N GLN A 304 2.27 4.12 10.08
CA GLN A 304 2.91 3.57 11.27
C GLN A 304 1.88 2.98 12.26
N ARG A 305 0.77 3.70 12.54
CA ARG A 305 -0.32 3.16 13.37
C ARG A 305 -0.93 1.89 12.79
N LEU A 306 -1.24 1.89 11.49
CA LEU A 306 -1.79 0.70 10.83
C LEU A 306 -0.82 -0.48 10.84
N LYS A 307 0.49 -0.22 10.78
CA LYS A 307 1.53 -1.25 10.90
C LYS A 307 1.53 -1.86 12.30
N GLU A 308 1.47 -1.03 13.34
CA GLU A 308 1.40 -1.48 14.73
C GLU A 308 0.11 -2.28 15.00
N GLU A 309 -1.05 -1.78 14.55
CA GLU A 309 -2.32 -2.50 14.64
C GLU A 309 -2.27 -3.87 13.93
N ASN A 310 -1.65 -3.94 12.74
CA ASN A 310 -1.46 -5.20 12.03
C ASN A 310 -0.59 -6.19 12.80
N GLU A 311 0.49 -5.73 13.42
CA GLU A 311 1.35 -6.60 14.23
C GLU A 311 0.64 -7.11 15.49
N ILE A 312 -0.19 -6.28 16.13
CA ILE A 312 -1.04 -6.69 17.25
C ILE A 312 -2.04 -7.77 16.80
N ILE A 313 -2.76 -7.55 15.69
CA ILE A 313 -3.73 -8.52 15.16
C ILE A 313 -3.05 -9.83 14.78
N LYS A 314 -1.86 -9.79 14.15
CA LYS A 314 -1.06 -10.99 13.87
C LYS A 314 -0.68 -11.73 15.16
N GLY A 315 -0.35 -11.00 16.22
CA GLY A 315 -0.10 -11.57 17.56
C GLY A 315 -1.31 -12.33 18.09
N GLN A 316 -2.47 -11.68 18.13
CA GLN A 316 -3.73 -12.28 18.57
C GLN A 316 -4.10 -13.52 17.73
N LEU A 317 -3.90 -13.46 16.41
CA LEU A 317 -4.15 -14.60 15.53
C LEU A 317 -3.25 -15.80 15.88
N ARG A 318 -1.98 -15.58 16.23
CA ARG A 318 -1.08 -16.67 16.65
C ARG A 318 -1.53 -17.28 17.97
N GLU A 319 -1.98 -16.45 18.91
CA GLU A 319 -2.49 -16.92 20.20
C GLU A 319 -3.78 -17.74 20.04
N GLU A 320 -4.73 -17.26 19.23
CA GLU A 320 -5.96 -18.00 18.95
C GLU A 320 -5.69 -19.31 18.20
N LYS A 321 -4.72 -19.34 17.27
CA LYS A 321 -4.27 -20.59 16.65
C LYS A 321 -3.72 -21.57 17.68
N LYS A 322 -2.86 -21.10 18.59
CA LYS A 322 -2.34 -21.95 19.67
C LYS A 322 -3.45 -22.50 20.56
N LYS A 323 -4.40 -21.67 20.99
CA LYS A 323 -5.57 -22.12 21.77
C LYS A 323 -6.41 -23.15 21.01
N SER A 324 -6.60 -22.95 19.71
CA SER A 324 -7.30 -23.90 18.85
C SER A 324 -6.57 -25.25 18.77
N ASP A 325 -5.24 -25.24 18.64
CA ASP A 325 -4.42 -26.46 18.61
C ASP A 325 -4.45 -27.19 19.96
N ASP A 326 -4.41 -26.44 21.07
CA ASP A 326 -4.54 -26.98 22.43
C ASP A 326 -5.92 -27.63 22.66
N LEU A 327 -7.00 -26.98 22.20
CA LEU A 327 -8.36 -27.53 22.25
C LEU A 327 -8.50 -28.78 21.37
N LEU A 328 -7.92 -28.77 20.17
CA LEU A 328 -7.92 -29.94 19.29
C LEU A 328 -7.22 -31.13 19.96
N SER A 329 -6.10 -30.89 20.62
CA SER A 329 -5.37 -31.91 21.37
C SER A 329 -6.22 -32.48 22.53
N GLN A 330 -6.96 -31.63 23.24
CA GLN A 330 -7.90 -32.06 24.29
C GLN A 330 -9.04 -32.92 23.73
N VAL A 331 -9.65 -32.50 22.62
CA VAL A 331 -10.73 -33.26 21.95
C VAL A 331 -10.23 -34.63 21.49
N GLN A 332 -9.01 -34.70 20.93
CA GLN A 332 -8.41 -35.98 20.53
C GLN A 332 -8.18 -36.92 21.72
N LEU A 333 -7.72 -36.39 22.86
CA LEU A 333 -7.57 -37.18 24.09
C LEU A 333 -8.90 -37.71 24.61
N LEU A 334 -9.94 -36.86 24.64
CA LEU A 334 -11.28 -37.27 25.06
C LEU A 334 -11.87 -38.34 24.15
N HIS A 335 -11.73 -38.19 22.82
CA HIS A 335 -12.17 -39.20 21.86
C HIS A 335 -11.45 -40.53 22.12
N LYS A 336 -10.12 -40.53 22.32
CA LYS A 336 -9.36 -41.74 22.63
C LYS A 336 -9.81 -42.39 23.94
N SER A 337 -10.12 -41.60 24.96
CA SER A 337 -10.65 -42.10 26.24
C SER A 337 -12.04 -42.72 26.07
N LEU A 338 -12.91 -42.07 25.29
CA LEU A 338 -14.26 -42.57 25.01
C LEU A 338 -14.21 -43.91 24.28
N LEU A 339 -13.30 -44.07 23.32
CA LEU A 339 -13.11 -45.33 22.60
C LEU A 339 -12.68 -46.46 23.57
N LYS A 340 -11.75 -46.17 24.47
CA LYS A 340 -11.35 -47.14 25.51
C LYS A 340 -12.49 -47.51 26.44
N GLN A 341 -13.30 -46.54 26.87
CA GLN A 341 -14.48 -46.84 27.68
C GLN A 341 -15.49 -47.71 26.92
N GLN A 342 -15.67 -47.47 25.63
CA GLN A 342 -16.53 -48.32 24.79
C GLN A 342 -15.99 -49.76 24.72
N GLU A 343 -14.67 -49.94 24.53
CA GLU A 343 -14.02 -51.25 24.58
C GLU A 343 -14.23 -51.94 25.95
N GLU A 344 -14.05 -51.22 27.05
CA GLU A 344 -14.28 -51.72 28.41
C GLU A 344 -15.75 -52.12 28.62
N HIS A 345 -16.71 -51.30 28.19
CA HIS A 345 -18.13 -51.62 28.26
C HIS A 345 -18.49 -52.87 27.47
N THR A 346 -17.93 -53.05 26.26
CA THR A 346 -18.15 -54.29 25.48
C THR A 346 -17.57 -55.51 26.20
N ARG A 347 -16.41 -55.38 26.84
CA ARG A 347 -15.80 -56.46 27.63
C ARG A 347 -16.65 -56.83 28.85
N ILE A 348 -17.16 -55.83 29.57
CA ILE A 348 -18.05 -56.06 30.72
C ILE A 348 -19.31 -56.78 30.28
N ALA A 349 -19.97 -56.34 29.20
CA ALA A 349 -21.17 -56.99 28.68
C ALA A 349 -20.94 -58.46 28.31
N LEU A 350 -19.78 -58.79 27.73
CA LEU A 350 -19.41 -60.19 27.43
C LEU A 350 -19.21 -61.02 28.70
N LEU A 351 -18.57 -60.45 29.73
CA LEU A 351 -18.39 -61.13 31.02
C LEU A 351 -19.72 -61.33 31.75
N GLU A 352 -20.62 -60.35 31.72
CA GLU A 352 -21.97 -60.46 32.26
C GLU A 352 -22.75 -61.59 31.56
N GLN A 353 -22.67 -61.67 30.23
CA GLN A 353 -23.26 -62.78 29.47
C GLN A 353 -22.67 -64.13 29.89
N GLN A 354 -21.36 -64.21 30.06
CA GLN A 354 -20.69 -65.44 30.50
C GLN A 354 -21.14 -65.87 31.91
N ILE A 355 -21.23 -64.92 32.84
CA ILE A 355 -21.73 -65.16 34.20
C ILE A 355 -23.17 -65.69 34.15
N GLN A 356 -24.03 -65.09 33.32
CA GLN A 356 -25.41 -65.52 33.17
C GLN A 356 -25.52 -66.96 32.64
N ILE A 357 -24.70 -67.33 31.65
CA ILE A 357 -24.64 -68.69 31.11
C ILE A 357 -24.19 -69.67 32.19
N CYS A 358 -23.06 -69.41 32.86
CA CYS A 358 -22.56 -70.27 33.93
C CYS A 358 -23.57 -70.43 35.09
N THR A 359 -24.29 -69.37 35.43
CA THR A 359 -25.34 -69.41 36.47
C THR A 359 -26.48 -70.31 36.05
N THR A 360 -26.93 -70.20 34.79
CA THR A 360 -28.00 -71.05 34.22
C THR A 360 -27.58 -72.51 34.19
N ASP A 361 -26.35 -72.81 33.74
CA ASP A 361 -25.80 -74.16 33.70
C ASP A 361 -25.71 -74.76 35.11
N PHE A 362 -25.29 -73.97 36.10
CA PHE A 362 -25.24 -74.40 37.50
C PHE A 362 -26.63 -74.69 38.08
N GLU A 363 -27.64 -73.89 37.75
CA GLU A 363 -29.03 -74.16 38.14
C GLU A 363 -29.57 -75.45 37.52
N ASN A 364 -29.26 -75.69 36.25
CA ASN A 364 -29.63 -76.92 35.54
C ASN A 364 -28.96 -78.14 36.19
N GLU A 365 -27.64 -78.10 36.43
CA GLU A 365 -26.91 -79.18 37.12
C GLU A 365 -27.45 -79.45 38.53
N LYS A 366 -27.86 -78.39 39.25
CA LYS A 366 -28.52 -78.54 40.56
C LYS A 366 -29.84 -79.30 40.43
N LEU A 367 -30.65 -79.01 39.42
CA LEU A 367 -31.91 -79.68 39.16
C LEU A 367 -31.69 -81.15 38.76
N ASP A 368 -30.72 -81.41 37.89
CA ASP A 368 -30.34 -82.77 37.48
C ASP A 368 -29.86 -83.59 38.67
N ARG A 369 -29.01 -83.02 39.53
CA ARG A 369 -28.59 -83.66 40.78
C ARG A 369 -29.77 -83.99 41.70
N GLN A 370 -30.74 -83.08 41.85
CA GLN A 370 -31.94 -83.34 42.65
C GLN A 370 -32.80 -84.45 42.04
N ASN A 371 -32.94 -84.48 40.72
CA ASN A 371 -33.65 -85.54 40.00
C ASN A 371 -32.96 -86.90 40.19
N LEU A 372 -31.64 -86.97 40.02
CA LEU A 372 -30.84 -88.18 40.28
C LEU A 372 -30.96 -88.63 41.74
N GLN A 373 -30.93 -87.70 42.70
CA GLN A 373 -31.14 -88.02 44.12
C GLN A 373 -32.54 -88.58 44.37
N HIS A 374 -33.57 -88.03 43.73
CA HIS A 374 -34.92 -88.57 43.79
C HIS A 374 -35.01 -89.98 43.21
N GLN A 375 -34.40 -90.22 42.04
CA GLN A 375 -34.33 -91.54 41.42
C GLN A 375 -33.58 -92.55 42.30
N LEU A 376 -32.45 -92.16 42.89
CA LEU A 376 -31.69 -92.99 43.83
C LEU A 376 -32.54 -93.38 45.03
N ASN A 377 -33.25 -92.42 45.64
CA ASN A 377 -34.15 -92.70 46.76
C ASN A 377 -35.28 -93.66 46.38
N LYS A 378 -35.80 -93.55 45.16
CA LYS A 378 -36.81 -94.47 44.61
C LYS A 378 -36.23 -95.88 44.50
N VAL A 379 -35.04 -96.03 43.90
CA VAL A 379 -34.34 -97.32 43.80
C VAL A 379 -34.06 -97.90 45.19
N LEU A 380 -33.59 -97.11 46.15
CA LEU A 380 -33.34 -97.56 47.53
C LEU A 380 -34.61 -98.01 48.26
N LYS A 381 -35.77 -97.40 47.97
CA LYS A 381 -37.07 -97.84 48.49
C LYS A 381 -37.48 -99.18 47.88
N GLU A 382 -37.35 -99.32 46.56
CA GLU A 382 -37.65 -100.60 45.89
C GLU A 382 -36.70 -101.72 46.33
N LEU A 383 -35.42 -101.41 46.53
CA LEU A 383 -34.43 -102.35 47.05
C LEU A 383 -34.75 -102.78 48.49
N ARG A 384 -35.23 -101.86 49.35
CA ARG A 384 -35.75 -102.20 50.68
C ARG A 384 -36.96 -103.13 50.60
N LYS A 385 -37.93 -102.84 49.73
CA LYS A 385 -39.10 -103.71 49.51
C LYS A 385 -38.69 -105.09 49.00
N ALA A 386 -37.77 -105.16 48.03
CA ALA A 386 -37.25 -106.41 47.51
C ALA A 386 -36.52 -107.21 48.61
N ARG A 387 -35.73 -106.54 49.45
CA ARG A 387 -35.08 -107.15 50.62
C ARG A 387 -36.10 -107.68 51.63
N GLU A 388 -37.14 -106.91 51.96
CA GLU A 388 -38.24 -107.36 52.84
C GLU A 388 -38.99 -108.56 52.25
N GLN A 389 -39.20 -108.59 50.92
CA GLN A 389 -39.78 -109.75 50.24
C GLN A 389 -38.88 -110.98 50.31
N ILE A 390 -37.56 -110.81 50.15
CA ILE A 390 -36.57 -111.88 50.36
C ILE A 390 -36.63 -112.41 51.79
N THR A 391 -36.64 -111.53 52.80
CA THR A 391 -36.77 -111.91 54.23
C THR A 391 -38.09 -112.64 54.53
N ARG A 392 -39.19 -112.31 53.83
CA ARG A 392 -40.48 -113.01 53.98
C ARG A 392 -40.55 -114.37 53.29
N LEU A 393 -39.69 -114.61 52.30
CA LEU A 393 -39.59 -115.88 51.58
C LEU A 393 -38.50 -116.80 52.18
N GLU A 394 -37.85 -116.37 53.26
CA GLU A 394 -36.85 -117.14 53.99
C GLU A 394 -37.54 -118.12 54.97
N PRO A 395 -37.43 -119.46 54.81
CA PRO A 395 -37.96 -120.41 55.76
C PRO A 395 -37.08 -120.47 57.01
N VAL A 396 -37.71 -120.36 58.18
CA VAL A 396 -37.11 -120.58 59.51
C VAL A 396 -36.37 -121.92 59.54
N LYS A 397 -35.03 -121.87 59.55
CA LYS A 397 -34.18 -122.79 60.31
C LYS A 397 -33.04 -122.03 60.99
N LEU A 398 -33.13 -122.06 62.33
CA LEU A 398 -32.08 -122.11 63.34
C LEU A 398 -31.05 -120.96 63.47
N GLN A 399 -31.18 -120.32 64.63
CA GLN A 399 -30.18 -120.30 65.72
C GLN A 399 -29.10 -119.22 65.69
N GLU A 400 -29.37 -118.20 66.51
CA GLU A 400 -28.48 -117.40 67.35
C GLU A 400 -26.97 -117.73 67.33
N SER A 401 -26.17 -116.75 66.97
CA SER A 401 -25.08 -116.30 67.85
C SER A 401 -24.71 -114.82 67.61
N GLY A 402 -24.98 -113.99 68.61
CA GLY A 402 -24.04 -112.98 69.11
C GLY A 402 -23.53 -111.89 68.17
N HIS A 403 -24.17 -110.74 68.28
CA HIS A 403 -23.63 -109.39 68.07
C HIS A 403 -22.14 -109.23 68.46
N MET A 404 -21.33 -108.64 67.58
CA MET A 404 -20.56 -107.38 67.78
C MET A 404 -19.56 -107.20 66.61
N GLU A 405 -19.83 -106.22 65.75
CA GLU A 405 -18.83 -105.55 64.90
C GLU A 405 -18.01 -104.60 65.81
N PRO A 406 -16.74 -104.31 65.49
CA PRO A 406 -16.50 -103.18 64.58
C PRO A 406 -15.38 -103.39 63.56
N GLN A 407 -15.77 -103.31 62.28
CA GLN A 407 -15.21 -102.42 61.26
C GLN A 407 -13.77 -101.93 61.45
N GLU A 408 -12.81 -102.68 60.89
CA GLU A 408 -11.45 -102.16 60.59
C GLU A 408 -10.71 -103.10 59.61
N ARG A 409 -11.17 -103.20 58.34
CA ARG A 409 -10.33 -103.85 57.29
C ARG A 409 -10.65 -103.54 55.83
N LEU A 410 -11.22 -102.39 55.51
CA LEU A 410 -11.40 -101.96 54.11
C LEU A 410 -10.96 -100.50 53.93
N GLN A 411 -9.70 -100.25 54.27
CA GLN A 411 -9.03 -98.96 54.06
C GLN A 411 -7.65 -99.15 53.41
N ALA A 412 -7.50 -100.19 52.59
CA ALA A 412 -6.24 -100.57 51.94
C ALA A 412 -6.37 -100.84 50.42
N ALA A 413 -7.42 -100.34 49.77
CA ALA A 413 -7.63 -100.57 48.33
C ALA A 413 -8.17 -99.35 47.55
N PHE A 414 -8.09 -98.14 48.13
CA PHE A 414 -8.58 -96.90 47.47
C PHE A 414 -7.65 -95.70 47.66
N GLU A 415 -6.34 -95.94 47.74
CA GLU A 415 -5.29 -94.91 47.71
C GLU A 415 -4.22 -95.19 46.63
N GLU A 416 -4.60 -95.99 45.61
CA GLU A 416 -3.73 -96.36 44.49
C GLU A 416 -4.40 -96.00 43.15
N LYS A 417 -4.90 -94.76 43.02
CA LYS A 417 -5.33 -94.19 41.73
C LYS A 417 -5.64 -92.68 41.77
N MET A 418 -4.73 -91.88 42.32
CA MET A 418 -4.66 -90.43 42.04
C MET A 418 -3.20 -89.94 41.99
N THR A 419 -2.33 -90.71 41.35
CA THR A 419 -1.03 -90.27 40.83
C THR A 419 -1.04 -90.50 39.32
N VAL A 420 -1.77 -89.64 38.62
CA VAL A 420 -1.94 -89.70 37.17
C VAL A 420 -1.56 -88.33 36.61
N TYR A 421 -0.33 -88.29 36.09
CA TYR A 421 0.29 -87.24 35.27
C TYR A 421 0.57 -85.88 35.93
N ASP A 422 1.67 -85.81 36.67
CA ASP A 422 2.55 -84.64 36.56
C ASP A 422 3.90 -85.14 36.01
N THR A 423 3.89 -85.43 34.71
CA THR A 423 5.11 -85.64 33.93
C THR A 423 4.89 -84.96 32.60
N SER A 424 5.27 -83.69 32.55
CA SER A 424 5.75 -83.10 31.31
C SER A 424 7.04 -82.35 31.60
N PRO A 425 8.03 -82.47 30.70
CA PRO A 425 9.41 -82.16 30.97
C PRO A 425 9.64 -80.66 30.89
N SER A 426 10.76 -80.23 31.47
CA SER A 426 11.41 -78.95 31.26
C SER A 426 11.21 -78.39 29.83
N LEU A 427 10.26 -77.48 29.66
CA LEU A 427 10.30 -76.52 28.57
C LEU A 427 10.79 -75.21 29.18
N LYS A 428 12.09 -74.96 29.03
CA LYS A 428 12.60 -73.59 28.94
C LYS A 428 11.70 -72.89 27.92
N ARG A 429 10.80 -72.01 28.37
CA ARG A 429 10.14 -71.07 27.48
C ARG A 429 11.25 -70.21 26.89
N SER A 430 11.69 -70.56 25.69
CA SER A 430 12.36 -69.64 24.80
C SER A 430 11.39 -68.49 24.59
N ASN A 431 11.64 -67.37 25.27
CA ASN A 431 10.88 -66.15 25.07
C ASN A 431 11.07 -65.74 23.60
N LEU A 432 9.98 -65.57 22.84
CA LEU A 432 10.00 -65.14 21.44
C LEU A 432 10.71 -63.78 21.22
N LEU A 433 11.04 -63.06 22.30
CA LEU A 433 11.79 -61.81 22.31
C LEU A 433 13.33 -62.00 22.37
N ASP A 434 13.82 -63.23 22.47
CA ASP A 434 15.27 -63.54 22.43
C ASP A 434 15.81 -63.74 20.99
N GLU A 435 14.91 -63.77 19.98
CA GLU A 435 15.28 -63.88 18.56
C GLU A 435 15.42 -62.51 17.88
N SER A 436 14.99 -61.42 18.53
CA SER A 436 15.16 -60.05 18.05
C SER A 436 16.13 -59.26 18.94
N PHE A 437 17.10 -58.59 18.33
CA PHE A 437 18.11 -57.79 19.02
C PHE A 437 17.86 -56.30 18.82
N LEU A 438 18.02 -55.52 19.89
CA LEU A 438 18.00 -54.07 19.91
C LEU A 438 19.44 -53.57 20.05
N GLU A 439 19.79 -52.54 19.29
CA GLU A 439 21.14 -51.98 19.30
C GLU A 439 21.19 -50.66 20.08
N CYS A 440 22.25 -50.48 20.85
CA CYS A 440 22.58 -49.16 21.37
C CYS A 440 22.92 -48.22 20.19
N PRO A 441 22.26 -47.06 20.05
CA PRO A 441 22.50 -46.15 18.92
C PRO A 441 23.90 -45.53 18.96
N ARG A 442 24.60 -45.57 20.10
CA ARG A 442 25.94 -44.99 20.29
C ARG A 442 27.05 -45.99 19.97
N CYS A 443 27.08 -47.14 20.67
CA CYS A 443 28.17 -48.12 20.53
C CYS A 443 27.83 -49.35 19.67
N LYS A 444 26.60 -49.48 19.16
CA LYS A 444 26.10 -50.62 18.35
C LYS A 444 26.13 -51.98 19.06
N MET A 445 26.31 -52.01 20.38
CA MET A 445 26.22 -53.24 21.15
C MET A 445 24.77 -53.77 21.12
N GLN A 446 24.64 -55.06 20.82
CA GLN A 446 23.36 -55.74 20.63
C GLN A 446 22.87 -56.36 21.95
N TYR A 447 21.60 -56.13 22.26
CA TYR A 447 20.91 -56.67 23.42
C TYR A 447 19.66 -57.43 22.96
N PRO A 448 19.39 -58.64 23.49
CA PRO A 448 18.12 -59.32 23.24
C PRO A 448 16.94 -58.43 23.67
N THR A 449 15.81 -58.50 22.95
CA THR A 449 14.63 -57.66 23.27
C THR A 449 14.04 -58.00 24.65
N SER A 450 14.26 -59.24 25.11
CA SER A 450 13.96 -59.68 26.48
C SER A 450 14.69 -58.86 27.56
N GLN A 451 15.86 -58.29 27.25
CA GLN A 451 16.74 -57.52 28.14
C GLN A 451 16.70 -55.99 27.87
N HIS A 452 15.61 -55.46 27.31
CA HIS A 452 15.49 -54.03 26.98
C HIS A 452 15.77 -53.06 28.15
N ARG A 453 15.51 -53.47 29.40
CA ARG A 453 15.83 -52.65 30.58
C ARG A 453 17.33 -52.48 30.78
N GLU A 454 18.13 -53.50 30.45
CA GLU A 454 19.59 -53.47 30.55
C GLU A 454 20.19 -52.59 29.44
N LEU A 455 19.60 -52.61 28.23
CA LEU A 455 19.94 -51.66 27.16
C LEU A 455 19.66 -50.20 27.56
N LEU A 456 18.52 -49.91 28.19
CA LEU A 456 18.20 -48.54 28.65
C LEU A 456 19.20 -48.06 29.70
N ALA A 457 19.50 -48.91 30.70
CA ALA A 457 20.54 -48.61 31.67
C ALA A 457 21.92 -48.44 31.02
N HIS A 458 22.25 -49.22 29.98
CA HIS A 458 23.47 -49.05 29.22
C HIS A 458 23.51 -47.70 28.48
N ILE A 459 22.42 -47.30 27.80
CA ILE A 459 22.33 -46.03 27.06
C ILE A 459 22.57 -44.82 27.96
N ASP A 460 22.09 -44.86 29.21
CA ASP A 460 22.24 -43.76 30.17
C ASP A 460 23.72 -43.47 30.53
N PHE A 461 24.59 -44.49 30.47
CA PHE A 461 26.03 -44.36 30.76
C PHE A 461 26.94 -44.54 29.53
N CYS A 462 26.37 -44.78 28.34
CA CYS A 462 27.13 -45.03 27.12
C CYS A 462 27.70 -43.72 26.53
N THR A 463 29.02 -43.58 26.59
CA THR A 463 29.78 -42.40 26.13
C THR A 463 30.60 -42.63 24.84
N ALA A 464 30.41 -43.78 24.18
CA ALA A 464 31.08 -44.12 22.92
C ALA A 464 30.66 -43.20 21.77
#